data_AF-A0A6G8FXZ0-F1
#
_entry.id   AF-A0A6G8FXZ0-F1
#
_cell.length_a   1.000
_cell.length_b   1.000
_cell.length_c   1.000
_cell.angle_alpha   90.00
_cell.angle_beta   90.00
_cell.angle_gamma   90.00
#
_symmetry.space_group_name_H-M   'P 1'
#
loop_
_entity.id
_entity.type
_entity.pdbx_description
1 polymer ?
#
loop_
_entity_poly.entity_id
_entity_poly.type
_entity_poly.pdbx_seq_one_letter_code
_entity_poly.pdbx_strand_id
1 'polypeptide(L)'
;MSPTTLRPGARALGALLTAVVLVGAPTAARADDATPTPTASDSPSASATPSATEPTATPSPTDTPSAEPSPSATATPSPSSSASSPASPRPSRPGGLVPGGDSARFGVRAAAGPATSTDPVLVGADYLERELVSTNYTLPIVFSGVEYPQYGVVADFVLALDAAGSGQDAATAATRTLSQHVVDYVGFGDPAEIAAGPVAKLLNVAVAQGVDPTAFGGTDLVATLRGLEKPSGRFSDVSQYGDNSNVFGQSLALIGLTRAGVTVSTQARAYLVAQQCPGGGFQISMSDAGCTSDTDADADATAMAVQALLAVGGQQAAVTAGLDQLASIQRPTGGVGGAVGSSSGNANTTGLAGQAFLAGGRTAQARSAASYLVALQYGCSFPAAVRGGIAYDQAAYDAKVADGSTAVPTDPDRRSSSQALLALAGVPLGSVTATGADAEAPSLTCATATPTTTPTATTEPTSDPTTTAGAGGSPSSTPVAAAPAGALAQTGTDPLLPVLVGLALLLVGGLAVVASRRRGAHA
;
A
#
# COMPACT_ATOMS: atom_id res chain seq x y z
N MET A 1 -16.65 34.64 26.79
CA MET A 1 -16.47 33.52 27.74
C MET A 1 -15.24 32.74 27.27
N SER A 2 -14.35 32.34 28.19
CA SER A 2 -12.97 31.94 27.85
C SER A 2 -12.87 30.57 27.16
N PRO A 3 -12.05 30.42 26.11
CA PRO A 3 -11.73 29.12 25.50
C PRO A 3 -10.46 28.55 26.16
N THR A 4 -10.59 27.66 27.16
CA THR A 4 -9.40 27.04 27.79
C THR A 4 -9.70 25.67 28.41
N THR A 5 -9.82 24.62 27.58
CA THR A 5 -9.72 23.20 28.00
C THR A 5 -9.53 22.24 26.80
N LEU A 6 -8.60 22.52 25.90
CA LEU A 6 -8.12 21.53 24.92
C LEU A 6 -6.87 20.83 25.48
N ARG A 7 -6.90 19.49 25.50
CA ARG A 7 -5.80 18.67 26.04
C ARG A 7 -4.53 18.83 25.18
N PRO A 8 -3.31 18.85 25.77
CA PRO A 8 -2.07 19.04 25.01
C PRO A 8 -1.81 18.03 23.88
N GLY A 9 -2.37 16.82 23.95
CA GLY A 9 -2.14 15.76 22.94
C GLY A 9 -2.73 16.04 21.55
N ALA A 10 -3.85 16.75 21.43
CA ALA A 10 -4.52 16.95 20.13
C ALA A 10 -3.66 17.75 19.13
N ARG A 11 -2.89 18.72 19.61
CA ARG A 11 -1.97 19.51 18.77
C ARG A 11 -0.73 18.72 18.32
N ALA A 12 -0.40 17.64 19.01
CA ALA A 12 0.70 16.76 18.62
C ALA A 12 0.27 15.67 17.62
N LEU A 13 -1.01 15.32 17.52
CA LEU A 13 -1.49 14.37 16.50
C LEU A 13 -1.48 14.98 15.09
N GLY A 14 -2.16 16.12 14.90
CA GLY A 14 -2.43 16.66 13.56
C GLY A 14 -1.20 17.08 12.74
N ALA A 15 -0.11 17.48 13.40
CA ALA A 15 1.16 17.85 12.74
C ALA A 15 2.15 16.67 12.57
N LEU A 16 1.77 15.47 13.02
CA LEU A 16 2.66 14.30 13.12
C LEU A 16 2.14 13.15 12.26
N LEU A 17 0.82 13.01 12.15
CA LEU A 17 0.16 12.08 11.21
C LEU A 17 0.38 12.48 9.74
N THR A 18 0.67 13.75 9.46
CA THR A 18 1.10 14.23 8.13
C THR A 18 2.37 13.53 7.64
N ALA A 19 3.20 12.97 8.54
CA ALA A 19 4.38 12.18 8.20
C ALA A 19 4.14 10.65 8.16
N VAL A 20 2.99 10.16 8.66
CA VAL A 20 2.68 8.73 8.81
C VAL A 20 1.69 8.22 7.75
N VAL A 21 1.08 9.12 6.98
CA VAL A 21 0.29 8.79 5.77
C VAL A 21 1.19 8.61 4.52
N LEU A 22 2.51 8.87 4.60
CA LEU A 22 3.43 8.55 3.51
C LEU A 22 3.60 7.04 3.33
N VAL A 23 3.23 6.57 2.15
CA VAL A 23 3.78 5.35 1.55
C VAL A 23 5.27 5.60 1.22
N GLY A 24 6.15 4.73 1.71
CA GLY A 24 7.34 4.26 0.98
C GLY A 24 8.50 5.21 0.62
N ALA A 25 8.43 6.53 0.81
CA ALA A 25 9.48 7.44 0.34
C ALA A 25 10.65 7.62 1.35
N PRO A 26 11.92 7.36 0.96
CA PRO A 26 13.08 7.65 1.81
C PRO A 26 13.38 9.15 1.84
N THR A 27 13.66 9.69 3.03
CA THR A 27 14.01 11.11 3.22
C THR A 27 15.40 11.43 2.67
N ALA A 28 15.47 11.86 1.41
CA ALA A 28 16.67 12.46 0.82
C ALA A 28 16.69 13.98 1.11
N ALA A 29 17.36 14.38 2.19
CA ALA A 29 17.58 15.78 2.49
C ALA A 29 18.56 16.40 1.48
N ARG A 30 18.06 17.22 0.54
CA ARG A 30 18.89 18.16 -0.22
C ARG A 30 19.10 19.42 0.63
N ALA A 31 20.36 19.83 0.77
CA ALA A 31 20.68 21.14 1.29
C ALA A 31 20.69 22.14 0.13
N ASP A 32 19.77 23.11 0.17
CA ASP A 32 19.81 24.26 -0.75
C ASP A 32 20.85 25.27 -0.27
N ASP A 33 21.87 25.51 -1.09
CA ASP A 33 22.95 26.46 -0.80
C ASP A 33 22.51 27.88 -1.21
N ALA A 34 22.21 28.72 -0.21
CA ALA A 34 21.66 30.05 -0.42
C ALA A 34 22.75 31.10 -0.63
N THR A 35 22.86 31.62 -1.87
CA THR A 35 23.68 32.82 -2.17
C THR A 35 22.82 34.10 -2.18
N PRO A 36 23.29 35.24 -1.64
CA PRO A 36 22.42 36.38 -1.33
C PRO A 36 22.36 37.48 -2.40
N THR A 37 21.29 38.27 -2.35
CA THR A 37 21.10 39.60 -2.97
C THR A 37 20.63 40.58 -1.87
N PRO A 38 20.56 41.92 -2.08
CA PRO A 38 21.18 42.77 -3.11
C PRO A 38 21.93 44.00 -2.51
N THR A 39 22.49 44.88 -3.37
CA THR A 39 22.78 46.28 -3.01
C THR A 39 22.30 47.20 -4.13
N ALA A 40 21.66 48.31 -3.78
CA ALA A 40 21.15 49.32 -4.72
C ALA A 40 21.93 50.64 -4.60
N SER A 41 21.98 51.43 -5.69
CA SER A 41 22.17 52.88 -5.63
C SER A 41 21.69 53.58 -6.91
N ASP A 42 20.74 54.49 -6.72
CA ASP A 42 20.49 55.80 -7.34
C ASP A 42 20.46 56.06 -8.87
N SER A 43 19.61 57.04 -9.18
CA SER A 43 19.25 57.66 -10.48
C SER A 43 20.09 58.95 -10.73
N PRO A 44 19.81 59.87 -11.69
CA PRO A 44 18.86 59.88 -12.83
C PRO A 44 19.43 60.44 -14.17
N SER A 45 18.65 60.39 -15.27
CA SER A 45 18.39 61.52 -16.20
C SER A 45 17.54 61.13 -17.43
N ALA A 46 16.91 62.13 -18.09
CA ALA A 46 15.79 61.97 -19.02
C ALA A 46 16.09 62.35 -20.49
N SER A 47 15.23 61.91 -21.44
CA SER A 47 14.66 62.78 -22.50
C SER A 47 13.57 62.12 -23.40
N ALA A 48 12.40 62.80 -23.45
CA ALA A 48 11.46 63.04 -24.57
C ALA A 48 11.06 61.98 -25.65
N THR A 49 9.81 61.49 -25.54
CA THR A 49 8.62 61.61 -26.47
C THR A 49 8.77 61.99 -27.98
N PRO A 50 7.71 61.83 -28.84
CA PRO A 50 6.68 60.76 -28.99
C PRO A 50 6.32 60.42 -30.49
N SER A 51 5.41 59.46 -30.75
CA SER A 51 4.18 59.65 -31.60
C SER A 51 3.42 58.36 -31.99
N ALA A 52 2.11 58.34 -31.68
CA ALA A 52 0.92 57.83 -32.42
C ALA A 52 1.04 56.62 -33.40
N THR A 53 0.08 55.68 -33.49
CA THR A 53 -1.38 55.90 -33.68
C THR A 53 -2.20 54.61 -33.45
N GLU A 54 -3.37 54.70 -32.81
CA GLU A 54 -4.48 53.71 -32.76
C GLU A 54 -5.64 54.18 -33.70
N PRO A 55 -6.74 53.44 -34.04
CA PRO A 55 -7.48 52.48 -33.20
C PRO A 55 -8.23 51.26 -33.85
N THR A 56 -8.61 50.30 -32.99
CA THR A 56 -9.92 49.62 -32.77
C THR A 56 -10.93 49.29 -33.90
N ALA A 57 -11.50 48.06 -33.89
CA ALA A 57 -12.94 47.79 -34.12
C ALA A 57 -13.42 46.40 -33.61
N THR A 58 -14.67 46.33 -33.09
CA THR A 58 -15.36 45.18 -32.47
C THR A 58 -16.52 44.67 -33.35
N PRO A 59 -16.94 43.38 -33.32
CA PRO A 59 -18.11 42.89 -34.07
C PRO A 59 -19.47 43.05 -33.34
N SER A 60 -20.58 43.05 -34.10
CA SER A 60 -21.98 43.05 -33.62
C SER A 60 -22.93 42.26 -34.57
N PRO A 61 -24.18 41.91 -34.17
CA PRO A 61 -24.97 40.81 -34.77
C PRO A 61 -26.35 41.20 -35.40
N THR A 62 -27.24 40.19 -35.60
CA THR A 62 -28.67 40.20 -36.09
C THR A 62 -28.87 40.38 -37.62
N ASP A 63 -29.86 39.81 -38.33
CA ASP A 63 -31.27 39.43 -37.99
C ASP A 63 -31.87 38.25 -38.82
N THR A 64 -33.11 37.78 -38.50
CA THR A 64 -33.73 36.56 -39.09
C THR A 64 -35.27 36.43 -39.01
N PRO A 65 -36.00 36.18 -40.14
CA PRO A 65 -37.27 35.43 -40.11
C PRO A 65 -37.64 34.54 -41.34
N SER A 66 -38.71 33.73 -41.20
CA SER A 66 -39.61 33.10 -42.22
C SER A 66 -39.16 31.84 -43.01
N ALA A 67 -40.01 30.84 -43.30
CA ALA A 67 -41.35 30.43 -42.79
C ALA A 67 -41.68 28.96 -43.18
N GLU A 68 -42.68 28.34 -42.54
CA GLU A 68 -43.21 26.97 -42.77
C GLU A 68 -44.14 26.88 -44.03
N PRO A 69 -44.51 25.68 -44.58
CA PRO A 69 -45.52 24.80 -43.94
C PRO A 69 -45.45 23.27 -44.21
N SER A 70 -46.18 22.49 -43.39
CA SER A 70 -46.65 21.10 -43.61
C SER A 70 -48.11 21.11 -44.21
N PRO A 71 -48.96 20.04 -44.35
CA PRO A 71 -48.89 18.62 -43.90
C PRO A 71 -49.52 17.53 -44.85
N SER A 72 -49.68 16.29 -44.33
CA SER A 72 -50.74 15.25 -44.61
C SER A 72 -50.32 13.93 -45.30
N ALA A 73 -50.96 12.76 -45.13
CA ALA A 73 -51.74 12.13 -44.02
C ALA A 73 -52.20 10.67 -44.38
N THR A 74 -52.46 9.81 -43.37
CA THR A 74 -53.33 8.58 -43.41
C THR A 74 -52.80 7.36 -44.23
N ALA A 75 -53.09 6.07 -43.97
CA ALA A 75 -54.18 5.40 -43.25
C ALA A 75 -53.84 3.99 -42.66
N THR A 76 -54.64 3.53 -41.69
CA THR A 76 -54.75 2.12 -41.21
C THR A 76 -55.88 1.39 -41.98
N PRO A 77 -55.92 0.03 -42.03
CA PRO A 77 -56.74 -0.72 -41.07
C PRO A 77 -56.21 -2.13 -40.66
N SER A 78 -56.87 -2.74 -39.67
CA SER A 78 -56.74 -4.12 -39.17
C SER A 78 -58.01 -4.95 -39.61
N PRO A 79 -58.27 -6.25 -39.26
CA PRO A 79 -57.63 -7.14 -38.27
C PRO A 79 -57.52 -8.67 -38.56
N SER A 80 -56.95 -9.39 -37.58
CA SER A 80 -57.33 -10.76 -37.11
C SER A 80 -56.91 -12.04 -37.85
N SER A 81 -56.08 -12.88 -37.19
CA SER A 81 -56.40 -14.29 -36.88
C SER A 81 -55.44 -14.90 -35.83
N SER A 82 -55.92 -15.90 -35.09
CA SER A 82 -55.37 -16.40 -33.81
C SER A 82 -54.27 -17.46 -33.91
N ALA A 83 -53.37 -17.55 -32.91
CA ALA A 83 -52.98 -18.82 -32.25
C ALA A 83 -52.11 -18.63 -30.96
N SER A 84 -52.57 -19.25 -29.87
CA SER A 84 -51.84 -19.90 -28.75
C SER A 84 -50.57 -19.31 -28.10
N SER A 85 -50.63 -19.13 -26.76
CA SER A 85 -49.48 -18.96 -25.85
C SER A 85 -48.73 -20.30 -25.59
N PRO A 86 -47.54 -20.28 -24.93
CA PRO A 86 -47.49 -20.16 -23.47
C PRO A 86 -46.57 -19.03 -22.95
N ALA A 87 -46.64 -18.77 -21.65
CA ALA A 87 -46.01 -17.61 -21.01
C ALA A 87 -44.49 -17.75 -20.81
N SER A 88 -43.75 -16.66 -21.10
CA SER A 88 -42.38 -16.46 -20.61
C SER A 88 -42.41 -15.71 -19.26
N PRO A 89 -41.52 -16.06 -18.31
CA PRO A 89 -41.54 -15.48 -16.97
C PRO A 89 -41.09 -14.01 -16.94
N ARG A 90 -41.72 -13.26 -16.03
CA ARG A 90 -41.40 -11.87 -15.67
C ARG A 90 -39.98 -11.78 -15.11
N PRO A 91 -39.20 -10.71 -15.39
CA PRO A 91 -37.86 -10.55 -14.82
C PRO A 91 -37.92 -10.45 -13.30
N SER A 92 -37.08 -11.24 -12.63
CA SER A 92 -36.90 -11.21 -11.18
C SER A 92 -36.35 -9.86 -10.73
N ARG A 93 -37.03 -9.24 -9.76
CA ARG A 93 -36.57 -8.06 -9.03
C ARG A 93 -35.27 -8.43 -8.28
N PRO A 94 -34.26 -7.53 -8.19
CA PRO A 94 -33.08 -7.81 -7.38
C PRO A 94 -33.49 -8.07 -5.91
N GLY A 95 -32.94 -9.13 -5.34
CA GLY A 95 -33.19 -9.50 -3.95
C GLY A 95 -32.69 -8.42 -3.00
N GLY A 96 -33.47 -8.12 -1.96
CA GLY A 96 -33.03 -7.21 -0.91
C GLY A 96 -31.90 -7.84 -0.09
N LEU A 97 -30.97 -7.00 0.36
CA LEU A 97 -30.00 -7.34 1.40
C LEU A 97 -30.76 -7.90 2.61
N VAL A 98 -30.40 -9.11 3.05
CA VAL A 98 -30.94 -9.72 4.27
C VAL A 98 -29.97 -9.42 5.41
N PRO A 99 -30.39 -8.70 6.46
CA PRO A 99 -29.56 -8.50 7.65
C PRO A 99 -29.22 -9.85 8.31
N GLY A 100 -28.00 -9.97 8.83
CA GLY A 100 -27.42 -11.26 9.22
C GLY A 100 -28.23 -12.08 10.25
N GLY A 101 -28.21 -13.40 10.09
CA GLY A 101 -28.80 -14.35 11.03
C GLY A 101 -28.57 -15.82 10.62
N ASP A 102 -27.80 -16.55 11.43
CA ASP A 102 -27.65 -18.01 11.47
C ASP A 102 -27.26 -18.76 10.18
N SER A 103 -25.96 -18.78 9.87
CA SER A 103 -25.33 -19.73 8.92
C SER A 103 -25.58 -21.20 9.26
N ALA A 104 -25.98 -21.52 10.49
CA ALA A 104 -26.37 -22.86 10.92
C ALA A 104 -27.61 -23.44 10.20
N ARG A 105 -28.44 -22.61 9.54
CA ARG A 105 -29.74 -23.05 8.97
C ARG A 105 -29.65 -23.67 7.56
N PHE A 106 -28.49 -23.63 6.91
CA PHE A 106 -28.30 -24.16 5.55
C PHE A 106 -27.32 -25.35 5.46
N GLY A 107 -26.80 -25.86 6.59
CA GLY A 107 -25.96 -27.07 6.59
C GLY A 107 -24.60 -26.94 5.91
N VAL A 108 -24.22 -25.74 5.46
CA VAL A 108 -22.88 -25.44 4.97
C VAL A 108 -21.94 -25.35 6.17
N ARG A 109 -21.42 -26.51 6.60
CA ARG A 109 -20.25 -26.55 7.45
C ARG A 109 -19.11 -25.95 6.64
N ALA A 110 -18.50 -24.86 7.13
CA ALA A 110 -17.24 -24.38 6.57
C ALA A 110 -16.28 -25.57 6.48
N ALA A 111 -15.69 -25.78 5.30
CA ALA A 111 -14.62 -26.75 5.18
C ALA A 111 -13.49 -26.21 6.06
N ALA A 112 -13.10 -26.95 7.10
CA ALA A 112 -11.85 -26.66 7.75
C ALA A 112 -10.76 -26.91 6.71
N GLY A 113 -10.01 -25.87 6.34
CA GLY A 113 -8.86 -25.98 5.47
C GLY A 113 -7.82 -26.96 6.02
N PRO A 114 -6.77 -27.31 5.25
CA PRO A 114 -5.67 -28.09 5.79
C PRO A 114 -5.06 -27.33 6.99
N ALA A 115 -4.67 -28.01 8.07
CA ALA A 115 -4.08 -27.31 9.23
C ALA A 115 -2.71 -26.67 8.94
N THR A 116 -2.07 -27.08 7.84
CA THR A 116 -0.78 -26.54 7.38
C THR A 116 -0.70 -26.48 5.85
N SER A 117 0.06 -25.54 5.30
CA SER A 117 0.27 -25.38 3.86
C SER A 117 1.73 -25.10 3.48
N THR A 118 2.07 -25.28 2.21
CA THR A 118 3.30 -24.78 1.56
C THR A 118 3.01 -23.73 0.49
N ASP A 119 1.74 -23.32 0.32
CA ASP A 119 1.36 -22.25 -0.60
C ASP A 119 1.79 -20.89 0.00
N PRO A 120 2.61 -20.09 -0.71
CA PRO A 120 3.08 -18.79 -0.19
C PRO A 120 1.95 -17.80 0.09
N VAL A 121 0.80 -17.91 -0.60
CA VAL A 121 -0.38 -17.08 -0.35
C VAL A 121 -0.97 -17.42 1.01
N LEU A 122 -1.31 -18.69 1.22
CA LEU A 122 -1.99 -19.14 2.44
C LEU A 122 -1.08 -19.04 3.67
N VAL A 123 0.21 -19.27 3.50
CA VAL A 123 1.24 -19.07 4.53
C VAL A 123 1.44 -17.59 4.85
N GLY A 124 1.29 -16.69 3.87
CA GLY A 124 1.24 -15.25 4.10
C GLY A 124 0.00 -14.83 4.88
N ALA A 125 -1.16 -15.44 4.61
CA ALA A 125 -2.38 -15.20 5.35
C ALA A 125 -2.28 -15.61 6.83
N ASP A 126 -1.66 -16.76 7.15
CA ASP A 126 -1.39 -17.19 8.54
C ASP A 126 -0.54 -16.18 9.31
N TYR A 127 0.46 -15.57 8.66
CA TYR A 127 1.24 -14.49 9.28
C TYR A 127 0.37 -13.27 9.61
N LEU A 128 -0.47 -12.82 8.66
CA LEU A 128 -1.36 -11.67 8.89
C LEU A 128 -2.40 -11.95 9.99
N GLU A 129 -2.97 -13.15 10.01
CA GLU A 129 -3.91 -13.62 11.04
C GLU A 129 -3.27 -13.57 12.43
N ARG A 130 -2.07 -14.17 12.60
CA ARG A 130 -1.36 -14.19 13.88
C ARG A 130 -0.97 -12.79 14.37
N GLU A 131 -0.55 -11.90 13.47
CA GLU A 131 -0.26 -10.49 13.82
C GLU A 131 -1.53 -9.72 14.23
N LEU A 132 -2.67 -9.95 13.58
CA LEU A 132 -3.95 -9.35 14.01
C LEU A 132 -4.36 -9.83 15.42
N VAL A 133 -4.38 -11.15 15.63
CA VAL A 133 -4.81 -11.75 16.90
C VAL A 133 -3.89 -11.34 18.05
N SER A 134 -2.56 -11.42 17.87
CA SER A 134 -1.59 -11.07 18.91
C SER A 134 -1.55 -9.57 19.27
N THR A 135 -2.04 -8.70 18.39
CA THR A 135 -2.09 -7.24 18.60
C THR A 135 -3.50 -6.71 18.92
N ASN A 136 -4.44 -7.59 19.27
CA ASN A 136 -5.84 -7.25 19.51
C ASN A 136 -6.47 -6.43 18.35
N TYR A 137 -6.10 -6.76 17.12
CA TYR A 137 -6.58 -6.14 15.87
C TYR A 137 -6.23 -4.65 15.73
N THR A 138 -5.15 -4.19 16.36
CA THR A 138 -4.69 -2.78 16.29
C THR A 138 -3.34 -2.57 15.61
N LEU A 139 -2.52 -3.62 15.44
CA LEU A 139 -1.18 -3.58 14.81
C LEU A 139 -0.31 -2.38 15.26
N PRO A 140 -0.11 -2.16 16.57
CA PRO A 140 0.38 -0.91 17.10
C PRO A 140 1.81 -0.59 16.66
N ILE A 141 2.10 0.71 16.59
CA ILE A 141 3.43 1.28 16.35
C ILE A 141 3.80 2.25 17.47
N VAL A 142 5.07 2.24 17.90
CA VAL A 142 5.58 3.20 18.89
C VAL A 142 6.28 4.35 18.17
N PHE A 143 5.73 5.56 18.33
CA PHE A 143 6.35 6.80 17.83
C PHE A 143 6.63 7.75 19.01
N SER A 144 7.88 8.21 19.12
CA SER A 144 8.34 9.07 20.23
C SER A 144 7.99 8.55 21.64
N GLY A 145 7.96 7.22 21.83
CA GLY A 145 7.64 6.58 23.11
C GLY A 145 6.14 6.49 23.43
N VAL A 146 5.27 6.86 22.49
CA VAL A 146 3.81 6.69 22.58
C VAL A 146 3.37 5.62 21.59
N GLU A 147 2.50 4.72 22.02
CA GLU A 147 1.92 3.67 21.18
C GLU A 147 0.66 4.18 20.46
N TYR A 148 0.54 3.88 19.16
CA TYR A 148 -0.59 4.27 18.32
C TYR A 148 -1.14 3.06 17.54
N PRO A 149 -2.47 2.88 17.46
CA PRO A 149 -3.07 1.86 16.61
C PRO A 149 -2.92 2.23 15.12
N GLN A 150 -2.75 1.23 14.27
CA GLN A 150 -2.54 1.41 12.83
C GLN A 150 -3.75 0.90 12.02
N TYR A 151 -4.93 1.48 12.24
CA TYR A 151 -6.16 1.09 11.55
C TYR A 151 -6.04 1.08 10.01
N GLY A 152 -5.23 1.96 9.43
CA GLY A 152 -4.94 1.94 8.00
C GLY A 152 -4.21 0.69 7.50
N VAL A 153 -3.37 0.07 8.35
CA VAL A 153 -2.67 -1.20 8.08
C VAL A 153 -3.58 -2.38 8.41
N VAL A 154 -4.41 -2.28 9.46
CA VAL A 154 -5.46 -3.28 9.77
C VAL A 154 -6.43 -3.44 8.57
N ALA A 155 -6.80 -2.34 7.92
CA ALA A 155 -7.59 -2.36 6.68
C ALA A 155 -6.85 -3.01 5.50
N ASP A 156 -5.53 -2.83 5.38
CA ASP A 156 -4.73 -3.52 4.35
C ASP A 156 -4.63 -5.03 4.62
N PHE A 157 -4.56 -5.44 5.90
CA PHE A 157 -4.59 -6.85 6.30
C PHE A 157 -5.92 -7.52 5.94
N VAL A 158 -7.07 -6.86 6.21
CA VAL A 158 -8.39 -7.37 5.80
C VAL A 158 -8.45 -7.58 4.29
N LEU A 159 -8.05 -6.59 3.50
CA LEU A 159 -8.06 -6.70 2.03
C LEU A 159 -7.10 -7.80 1.52
N ALA A 160 -5.98 -8.02 2.19
CA ALA A 160 -5.02 -9.07 1.85
C ALA A 160 -5.53 -10.49 2.19
N LEU A 161 -6.21 -10.66 3.32
CA LEU A 161 -6.88 -11.91 3.72
C LEU A 161 -8.06 -12.23 2.78
N ASP A 162 -8.84 -11.22 2.40
CA ASP A 162 -9.92 -11.35 1.42
C ASP A 162 -9.41 -11.73 0.03
N ALA A 163 -8.25 -11.18 -0.39
CA ALA A 163 -7.62 -11.58 -1.64
C ALA A 163 -7.09 -13.01 -1.58
N ALA A 164 -6.44 -13.39 -0.46
CA ALA A 164 -5.91 -14.73 -0.23
C ALA A 164 -6.98 -15.82 -0.08
N GLY A 165 -8.25 -15.44 0.12
CA GLY A 165 -9.36 -16.38 0.28
C GLY A 165 -9.30 -17.16 1.59
N SER A 166 -8.69 -16.63 2.64
CA SER A 166 -8.45 -17.35 3.90
C SER A 166 -8.28 -16.41 5.10
N GLY A 167 -8.30 -16.92 6.33
CA GLY A 167 -8.17 -16.14 7.59
C GLY A 167 -9.37 -15.23 7.91
N GLN A 168 -10.57 -15.59 7.46
CA GLN A 168 -11.76 -14.74 7.57
C GLN A 168 -12.27 -14.48 8.99
N ASP A 169 -11.96 -15.32 9.98
CA ASP A 169 -12.34 -15.05 11.38
C ASP A 169 -11.58 -13.83 11.91
N ALA A 170 -10.28 -13.72 11.60
CA ALA A 170 -9.47 -12.55 11.93
C ALA A 170 -9.81 -11.34 11.05
N ALA A 171 -10.09 -11.52 9.76
CA ALA A 171 -10.55 -10.43 8.89
C ALA A 171 -11.88 -9.84 9.40
N THR A 172 -12.86 -10.69 9.75
CA THR A 172 -14.15 -10.27 10.31
C THR A 172 -13.98 -9.54 11.65
N ALA A 173 -13.08 -10.02 12.52
CA ALA A 173 -12.78 -9.35 13.78
C ALA A 173 -12.10 -7.99 13.58
N ALA A 174 -11.12 -7.90 12.68
CA ALA A 174 -10.48 -6.65 12.28
C ALA A 174 -11.46 -5.65 11.66
N THR A 175 -12.35 -6.09 10.77
CA THR A 175 -13.42 -5.26 10.19
C THR A 175 -14.36 -4.72 11.27
N ARG A 176 -14.68 -5.51 12.30
CA ARG A 176 -15.44 -5.04 13.47
C ARG A 176 -14.69 -3.96 14.24
N THR A 177 -13.40 -4.13 14.50
CA THR A 177 -12.55 -3.12 15.13
C THR A 177 -12.52 -1.82 14.30
N LEU A 178 -12.33 -1.91 12.99
CA LEU A 178 -12.40 -0.75 12.09
C LEU A 178 -13.76 -0.03 12.16
N SER A 179 -14.87 -0.76 12.25
CA SER A 179 -16.21 -0.18 12.41
C SER A 179 -16.44 0.50 13.77
N GLN A 180 -15.68 0.13 14.81
CA GLN A 180 -15.72 0.78 16.12
C GLN A 180 -14.83 2.03 16.18
N HIS A 181 -13.83 2.12 15.29
CA HIS A 181 -12.79 3.14 15.28
C HIS A 181 -12.78 3.99 13.99
N VAL A 182 -13.96 4.19 13.36
CA VAL A 182 -14.09 4.97 12.12
C VAL A 182 -13.53 6.37 12.29
N VAL A 183 -13.95 7.12 13.33
CA VAL A 183 -13.47 8.50 13.59
C VAL A 183 -11.98 8.54 13.92
N ASP A 184 -11.47 7.55 14.66
CA ASP A 184 -10.05 7.46 14.98
C ASP A 184 -9.17 7.28 13.73
N TYR A 185 -9.68 6.55 12.72
CA TYR A 185 -8.96 6.35 11.47
C TYR A 185 -9.17 7.46 10.43
N VAL A 186 -10.42 7.86 10.16
CA VAL A 186 -10.71 8.81 9.06
C VAL A 186 -10.56 10.27 9.47
N GLY A 187 -10.68 10.58 10.76
CA GLY A 187 -10.58 11.94 11.32
C GLY A 187 -9.50 12.07 12.40
N PHE A 188 -8.63 11.07 12.56
CA PHE A 188 -7.56 11.08 13.57
C PHE A 188 -8.06 11.31 15.01
N GLY A 189 -9.31 10.91 15.29
CA GLY A 189 -9.99 11.09 16.57
C GLY A 189 -10.83 12.37 16.69
N ASP A 190 -10.87 13.22 15.67
CA ASP A 190 -11.72 14.42 15.60
C ASP A 190 -12.80 14.25 14.50
N PRO A 191 -14.11 14.27 14.84
CA PRO A 191 -15.18 14.13 13.85
C PRO A 191 -15.34 15.36 12.92
N ALA A 192 -14.63 16.46 13.16
CA ALA A 192 -14.55 17.59 12.23
C ALA A 192 -13.51 17.39 11.12
N GLU A 193 -12.60 16.43 11.29
CA GLU A 193 -11.57 16.06 10.32
C GLU A 193 -12.05 14.82 9.53
N ILE A 194 -11.92 14.83 8.21
CA ILE A 194 -12.31 13.71 7.35
C ILE A 194 -11.33 13.60 6.17
N ALA A 195 -10.45 12.61 6.22
CA ALA A 195 -9.50 12.30 5.16
C ALA A 195 -10.12 11.36 4.10
N ALA A 196 -10.05 11.76 2.83
CA ALA A 196 -10.73 11.07 1.74
C ALA A 196 -10.16 9.67 1.45
N GLY A 197 -8.83 9.53 1.51
CA GLY A 197 -8.14 8.24 1.32
C GLY A 197 -8.57 7.18 2.35
N PRO A 198 -8.52 7.46 3.67
CA PRO A 198 -9.06 6.59 4.72
C PRO A 198 -10.53 6.19 4.54
N VAL A 199 -11.43 7.13 4.22
CA VAL A 199 -12.85 6.79 3.94
C VAL A 199 -12.96 5.85 2.74
N ALA A 200 -12.20 6.11 1.66
CA ALA A 200 -12.16 5.25 0.49
C ALA A 200 -11.57 3.85 0.79
N LYS A 201 -10.58 3.75 1.69
CA LYS A 201 -10.05 2.44 2.13
C LYS A 201 -11.10 1.65 2.92
N LEU A 202 -11.79 2.28 3.88
CA LEU A 202 -12.88 1.64 4.62
C LEU A 202 -14.04 1.21 3.69
N LEU A 203 -14.36 2.01 2.66
CA LEU A 203 -15.37 1.62 1.66
C LEU A 203 -14.96 0.34 0.92
N ASN A 204 -13.68 0.19 0.55
CA ASN A 204 -13.17 -1.02 -0.08
C ASN A 204 -13.19 -2.24 0.86
N VAL A 205 -12.92 -2.04 2.15
CA VAL A 205 -13.03 -3.09 3.20
C VAL A 205 -14.49 -3.52 3.35
N ALA A 206 -15.41 -2.58 3.55
CA ALA A 206 -16.83 -2.88 3.74
C ALA A 206 -17.40 -3.71 2.57
N VAL A 207 -17.11 -3.30 1.33
CA VAL A 207 -17.56 -4.03 0.14
C VAL A 207 -16.86 -5.39 -0.03
N ALA A 208 -15.57 -5.52 0.31
CA ALA A 208 -14.87 -6.80 0.24
C ALA A 208 -15.46 -7.85 1.21
N GLN A 209 -15.73 -7.40 2.43
CA GLN A 209 -16.29 -8.18 3.55
C GLN A 209 -17.81 -8.37 3.46
N GLY A 210 -18.50 -7.78 2.48
CA GLY A 210 -19.96 -7.86 2.35
C GLY A 210 -20.73 -7.11 3.46
N VAL A 211 -20.09 -6.18 4.16
CA VAL A 211 -20.70 -5.32 5.18
C VAL A 211 -21.31 -4.09 4.51
N ASP A 212 -22.48 -3.65 4.97
CA ASP A 212 -23.18 -2.48 4.42
C ASP A 212 -22.32 -1.20 4.53
N PRO A 213 -21.84 -0.63 3.41
CA PRO A 213 -21.00 0.56 3.44
C PRO A 213 -21.78 1.84 3.77
N THR A 214 -23.12 1.80 3.75
CA THR A 214 -23.98 2.94 4.12
C THR A 214 -24.27 3.02 5.62
N ALA A 215 -23.84 2.03 6.40
CA ALA A 215 -24.03 1.96 7.85
C ALA A 215 -22.77 1.47 8.61
N PHE A 216 -21.60 1.53 7.99
CA PHE A 216 -20.34 1.01 8.55
C PHE A 216 -19.95 1.78 9.82
N GLY A 217 -20.06 1.15 10.98
CA GLY A 217 -19.83 1.84 12.26
C GLY A 217 -20.84 2.97 12.53
N GLY A 218 -22.01 2.94 11.89
CA GLY A 218 -22.98 4.06 11.89
C GLY A 218 -22.62 5.20 10.93
N THR A 219 -21.59 5.05 10.09
CA THR A 219 -21.19 6.03 9.06
C THR A 219 -21.60 5.54 7.67
N ASP A 220 -22.21 6.43 6.87
CA ASP A 220 -22.40 6.20 5.44
C ASP A 220 -21.11 6.57 4.69
N LEU A 221 -20.24 5.58 4.46
CA LEU A 221 -18.97 5.77 3.78
C LEU A 221 -19.16 6.23 2.32
N VAL A 222 -20.27 5.83 1.69
CA VAL A 222 -20.59 6.22 0.31
C VAL A 222 -20.99 7.68 0.23
N ALA A 223 -21.89 8.13 1.10
CA ALA A 223 -22.29 9.53 1.17
C ALA A 223 -21.15 10.44 1.63
N THR A 224 -20.39 10.03 2.66
CA THR A 224 -19.21 10.78 3.13
C THR A 224 -18.19 10.95 2.01
N LEU A 225 -17.76 9.88 1.34
CA LEU A 225 -16.77 9.97 0.27
C LEU A 225 -17.24 10.86 -0.89
N ARG A 226 -18.51 10.75 -1.31
CA ARG A 226 -19.08 11.61 -2.35
C ARG A 226 -19.18 13.07 -1.93
N GLY A 227 -19.35 13.36 -0.63
CA GLY A 227 -19.31 14.71 -0.09
C GLY A 227 -17.91 15.37 -0.10
N LEU A 228 -16.85 14.56 -0.22
CA LEU A 228 -15.46 15.01 -0.34
C LEU A 228 -15.03 15.31 -1.79
N GLU A 229 -15.87 14.99 -2.78
CA GLU A 229 -15.61 15.29 -4.19
C GLU A 229 -15.74 16.80 -4.47
N LYS A 230 -14.65 17.43 -4.94
CA LYS A 230 -14.63 18.81 -5.40
C LYS A 230 -15.17 18.91 -6.84
N PRO A 231 -15.62 20.09 -7.32
CA PRO A 231 -16.11 20.25 -8.70
C PRO A 231 -15.11 19.84 -9.80
N SER A 232 -13.81 19.78 -9.50
CA SER A 232 -12.76 19.27 -10.39
C SER A 232 -12.75 17.74 -10.54
N GLY A 233 -13.42 17.01 -9.64
CA GLY A 233 -13.35 15.54 -9.53
C GLY A 233 -12.31 15.02 -8.53
N ARG A 234 -11.54 15.91 -7.90
CA ARG A 234 -10.63 15.55 -6.79
C ARG A 234 -11.44 15.14 -5.56
N PHE A 235 -11.18 13.98 -4.98
CA PHE A 235 -11.57 13.68 -3.61
C PHE A 235 -10.52 14.30 -2.67
N SER A 236 -10.96 15.24 -1.84
CA SER A 236 -10.08 16.07 -0.99
C SER A 236 -10.44 15.92 0.48
N ASP A 237 -9.44 16.04 1.34
CA ASP A 237 -9.67 16.01 2.78
C ASP A 237 -10.45 17.26 3.26
N VAL A 238 -11.26 17.09 4.30
CA VAL A 238 -11.74 18.18 5.14
C VAL A 238 -10.86 18.19 6.38
N SER A 239 -9.95 19.15 6.47
CA SER A 239 -8.97 19.21 7.56
C SER A 239 -8.52 20.65 7.83
N GLN A 240 -8.36 21.01 9.10
CA GLN A 240 -7.68 22.25 9.49
C GLN A 240 -6.16 22.23 9.25
N TYR A 241 -5.59 21.05 8.97
CA TYR A 241 -4.15 20.83 8.73
C TYR A 241 -3.78 20.85 7.24
N GLY A 242 -4.75 21.04 6.34
CA GLY A 242 -4.56 21.04 4.89
C GLY A 242 -4.98 19.72 4.22
N ASP A 243 -5.02 19.74 2.88
CA ASP A 243 -5.47 18.61 2.07
C ASP A 243 -4.28 17.71 1.69
N ASN A 244 -4.24 16.50 2.25
CA ASN A 244 -3.20 15.50 2.03
C ASN A 244 -3.66 14.40 1.04
N SER A 245 -4.81 14.58 0.39
CA SER A 245 -5.30 13.67 -0.65
C SER A 245 -4.29 13.51 -1.79
N ASN A 246 -4.10 12.27 -2.22
CA ASN A 246 -3.11 11.84 -3.21
C ASN A 246 -3.72 10.85 -4.21
N VAL A 247 -2.98 10.49 -5.26
CA VAL A 247 -3.46 9.57 -6.31
C VAL A 247 -3.82 8.18 -5.78
N PHE A 248 -3.16 7.72 -4.72
CA PHE A 248 -3.51 6.45 -4.06
C PHE A 248 -4.94 6.51 -3.49
N GLY A 249 -5.26 7.58 -2.74
CA GLY A 249 -6.59 7.83 -2.20
C GLY A 249 -7.66 8.03 -3.27
N GLN A 250 -7.36 8.83 -4.31
CA GLN A 250 -8.23 9.03 -5.48
C GLN A 250 -8.54 7.70 -6.17
N SER A 251 -7.54 6.83 -6.33
CA SER A 251 -7.69 5.51 -6.95
C SER A 251 -8.55 4.58 -6.11
N LEU A 252 -8.32 4.51 -4.80
CA LEU A 252 -9.19 3.77 -3.87
C LEU A 252 -10.64 4.27 -3.92
N ALA A 253 -10.86 5.58 -4.06
CA ALA A 253 -12.21 6.15 -4.13
C ALA A 253 -12.94 5.69 -5.39
N LEU A 254 -12.27 5.70 -6.54
CA LEU A 254 -12.81 5.20 -7.80
C LEU A 254 -13.17 3.71 -7.72
N ILE A 255 -12.26 2.87 -7.20
CA ILE A 255 -12.48 1.43 -7.04
C ILE A 255 -13.64 1.17 -6.06
N GLY A 256 -13.63 1.81 -4.89
CA GLY A 256 -14.60 1.60 -3.81
C GLY A 256 -16.02 2.00 -4.22
N LEU A 257 -16.19 3.17 -4.84
CA LEU A 257 -17.49 3.62 -5.33
C LEU A 257 -18.03 2.67 -6.42
N THR A 258 -17.17 2.23 -7.34
CA THR A 258 -17.55 1.31 -8.42
C THR A 258 -18.00 -0.05 -7.86
N ARG A 259 -17.23 -0.63 -6.93
CA ARG A 259 -17.57 -1.89 -6.25
C ARG A 259 -18.84 -1.77 -5.39
N ALA A 260 -19.11 -0.59 -4.82
CA ALA A 260 -20.36 -0.27 -4.13
C ALA A 260 -21.57 -0.03 -5.06
N GLY A 261 -21.43 -0.23 -6.39
CA GLY A 261 -22.50 -0.02 -7.36
C GLY A 261 -22.78 1.45 -7.68
N VAL A 262 -21.92 2.38 -7.27
CA VAL A 262 -22.04 3.81 -7.53
C VAL A 262 -21.31 4.16 -8.81
N THR A 263 -22.01 4.80 -9.75
CA THR A 263 -21.38 5.40 -10.94
C THR A 263 -20.49 6.56 -10.52
N VAL A 264 -19.17 6.36 -10.62
CA VAL A 264 -18.16 7.42 -10.49
C VAL A 264 -18.49 8.59 -11.44
N SER A 265 -18.22 9.83 -11.03
CA SER A 265 -18.45 11.01 -11.87
C SER A 265 -17.53 11.02 -13.11
N THR A 266 -17.91 11.77 -14.14
CA THR A 266 -17.02 12.04 -15.29
C THR A 266 -15.78 12.83 -14.87
N GLN A 267 -15.93 13.72 -13.91
CA GLN A 267 -14.92 14.62 -13.39
C GLN A 267 -13.84 13.83 -12.65
N ALA A 268 -14.20 12.94 -11.73
CA ALA A 268 -13.23 12.15 -10.95
C ALA A 268 -12.41 11.18 -11.80
N ARG A 269 -13.01 10.63 -12.87
CA ARG A 269 -12.27 9.86 -13.91
C ARG A 269 -11.28 10.75 -14.67
N ALA A 270 -11.73 11.92 -15.14
CA ALA A 270 -10.86 12.84 -15.87
C ALA A 270 -9.73 13.39 -14.99
N TYR A 271 -10.02 13.67 -13.72
CA TYR A 271 -9.04 14.17 -12.75
C TYR A 271 -7.93 13.15 -12.51
N LEU A 272 -8.26 11.86 -12.32
CA LEU A 272 -7.25 10.80 -12.18
C LEU A 272 -6.40 10.68 -13.45
N VAL A 273 -7.00 10.67 -14.64
CA VAL A 273 -6.25 10.62 -15.91
C VAL A 273 -5.33 11.84 -16.09
N ALA A 274 -5.74 13.03 -15.64
CA ALA A 274 -4.89 14.21 -15.67
C ALA A 274 -3.62 14.09 -14.79
N GLN A 275 -3.61 13.20 -13.79
CA GLN A 275 -2.41 12.94 -12.98
C GLN A 275 -1.40 12.01 -13.68
N GLN A 276 -1.70 11.55 -14.90
CA GLN A 276 -0.74 10.80 -15.71
C GLN A 276 0.30 11.72 -16.34
N CYS A 277 1.57 11.41 -16.11
CA CYS A 277 2.74 12.11 -16.62
C CYS A 277 2.99 11.75 -18.10
N PRO A 278 3.75 12.56 -18.87
CA PRO A 278 4.00 12.35 -20.29
C PRO A 278 4.49 10.93 -20.68
N GLY A 279 5.32 10.32 -19.83
CA GLY A 279 5.87 8.97 -19.96
C GLY A 279 4.99 7.84 -19.43
N GLY A 280 3.73 8.12 -19.08
CA GLY A 280 2.70 7.12 -18.74
C GLY A 280 2.60 6.75 -17.26
N GLY A 281 3.59 7.06 -16.43
CA GLY A 281 3.48 6.95 -14.97
C GLY A 281 2.48 7.97 -14.41
N PHE A 282 2.04 7.81 -13.16
CA PHE A 282 1.19 8.78 -12.46
C PHE A 282 1.95 9.38 -11.29
N GLN A 283 1.76 10.69 -11.06
CA GLN A 283 2.32 11.35 -9.87
C GLN A 283 1.59 10.95 -8.59
N ILE A 284 2.27 10.88 -7.45
CA ILE A 284 1.60 10.62 -6.16
C ILE A 284 0.84 11.86 -5.66
N SER A 285 1.50 13.03 -5.67
CA SER A 285 0.95 14.30 -5.22
C SER A 285 0.02 14.89 -6.28
N MET A 286 -1.27 15.07 -5.97
CA MET A 286 -2.24 15.56 -6.95
C MET A 286 -2.12 17.06 -7.22
N SER A 287 -2.28 17.42 -8.50
CA SER A 287 -2.29 18.80 -8.99
C SER A 287 -3.47 19.03 -9.93
N ASP A 288 -4.12 20.19 -9.82
CA ASP A 288 -5.19 20.61 -10.73
C ASP A 288 -4.66 20.94 -12.14
N ALA A 289 -3.35 21.15 -12.29
CA ALA A 289 -2.68 21.25 -13.59
C ALA A 289 -2.37 19.88 -14.23
N GLY A 290 -2.62 18.78 -13.52
CA GLY A 290 -2.17 17.44 -13.90
C GLY A 290 -0.69 17.19 -13.63
N CYS A 291 -0.15 16.08 -14.13
CA CYS A 291 1.29 15.81 -14.11
C CYS A 291 1.97 16.39 -15.36
N THR A 292 3.10 17.08 -15.18
CA THR A 292 3.83 17.76 -16.27
C THR A 292 5.26 17.26 -16.46
N SER A 293 5.77 16.41 -15.56
CA SER A 293 7.13 15.88 -15.61
C SER A 293 7.20 14.41 -15.20
N ASP A 294 7.97 13.61 -15.93
CA ASP A 294 8.20 12.20 -15.61
C ASP A 294 9.07 11.99 -14.36
N THR A 295 9.68 13.05 -13.84
CA THR A 295 10.36 13.05 -12.53
C THR A 295 9.39 12.88 -11.36
N ASP A 296 8.12 13.21 -11.57
CA ASP A 296 7.11 13.27 -10.52
C ASP A 296 6.31 11.96 -10.46
N ALA A 297 6.52 11.07 -11.43
CA ALA A 297 5.90 9.75 -11.51
C ALA A 297 6.34 8.84 -10.35
N ASP A 298 5.37 8.14 -9.78
CA ASP A 298 5.53 7.23 -8.66
C ASP A 298 4.91 5.86 -9.00
N ALA A 299 5.60 4.78 -8.68
CA ALA A 299 5.19 3.43 -9.08
C ALA A 299 3.96 2.94 -8.31
N ASP A 300 3.81 3.32 -7.04
CA ASP A 300 2.66 2.94 -6.21
C ASP A 300 1.40 3.68 -6.70
N ALA A 301 1.53 4.98 -6.98
CA ALA A 301 0.49 5.79 -7.63
C ALA A 301 0.11 5.25 -9.00
N THR A 302 1.09 4.89 -9.84
CA THR A 302 0.87 4.33 -11.18
C THR A 302 0.12 3.00 -11.11
N ALA A 303 0.52 2.10 -10.22
CA ALA A 303 -0.13 0.81 -10.04
C ALA A 303 -1.59 0.96 -9.56
N MET A 304 -1.84 1.84 -8.58
CA MET A 304 -3.19 2.10 -8.08
C MET A 304 -4.08 2.79 -9.12
N ALA A 305 -3.55 3.77 -9.85
CA ALA A 305 -4.28 4.46 -10.92
C ALA A 305 -4.66 3.48 -12.05
N VAL A 306 -3.75 2.61 -12.47
CA VAL A 306 -4.03 1.55 -13.45
C VAL A 306 -5.16 0.63 -12.97
N GLN A 307 -5.12 0.15 -11.72
CA GLN A 307 -6.19 -0.69 -11.16
C GLN A 307 -7.54 0.05 -11.10
N ALA A 308 -7.54 1.34 -10.74
CA ALA A 308 -8.75 2.16 -10.71
C ALA A 308 -9.34 2.41 -12.11
N LEU A 309 -8.49 2.72 -13.09
CA LEU A 309 -8.90 2.95 -14.48
C LEU A 309 -9.41 1.67 -15.16
N LEU A 310 -8.87 0.50 -14.80
CA LEU A 310 -9.41 -0.80 -15.19
C LEU A 310 -10.78 -1.07 -14.55
N ALA A 311 -10.96 -0.76 -13.26
CA ALA A 311 -12.22 -0.98 -12.56
C ALA A 311 -13.37 -0.09 -13.08
N VAL A 312 -13.13 1.20 -13.33
CA VAL A 312 -14.15 2.12 -13.89
C VAL A 312 -14.35 1.97 -15.40
N GLY A 313 -13.36 1.43 -16.11
CA GLY A 313 -13.36 1.25 -17.56
C GLY A 313 -13.17 2.53 -18.39
N GLY A 314 -13.10 2.35 -19.71
CA GLY A 314 -13.13 3.45 -20.70
C GLY A 314 -11.81 4.19 -20.94
N GLN A 315 -10.72 3.87 -20.25
CA GLN A 315 -9.44 4.60 -20.32
C GLN A 315 -8.25 3.73 -20.75
N GLN A 316 -8.45 2.87 -21.75
CA GLN A 316 -7.48 1.83 -22.15
C GLN A 316 -6.10 2.38 -22.56
N ALA A 317 -6.03 3.58 -23.16
CA ALA A 317 -4.76 4.20 -23.54
C ALA A 317 -3.92 4.56 -22.29
N ALA A 318 -4.54 5.23 -21.31
CA ALA A 318 -3.92 5.58 -20.04
C ALA A 318 -3.48 4.33 -19.25
N VAL A 319 -4.35 3.31 -19.18
CA VAL A 319 -4.03 2.00 -18.59
C VAL A 319 -2.80 1.36 -19.25
N THR A 320 -2.73 1.38 -20.59
CA THR A 320 -1.63 0.78 -21.34
C THR A 320 -0.32 1.51 -21.07
N ALA A 321 -0.32 2.85 -21.11
CA ALA A 321 0.86 3.66 -20.83
C ALA A 321 1.37 3.48 -19.38
N GLY A 322 0.49 3.38 -18.38
CA GLY A 322 0.87 3.11 -16.99
C GLY A 322 1.47 1.71 -16.80
N LEU A 323 0.91 0.68 -17.45
CA LEU A 323 1.46 -0.67 -17.45
C LEU A 323 2.83 -0.74 -18.12
N ASP A 324 3.04 0.00 -19.21
CA ASP A 324 4.30 0.02 -19.93
C ASP A 324 5.37 0.80 -19.17
N GLN A 325 5.00 1.88 -18.45
CA GLN A 325 5.89 2.58 -17.52
C GLN A 325 6.31 1.65 -16.37
N LEU A 326 5.37 0.98 -15.69
CA LEU A 326 5.70 0.01 -14.64
C LEU A 326 6.62 -1.11 -15.15
N ALA A 327 6.37 -1.61 -16.36
CA ALA A 327 7.20 -2.64 -16.97
C ALA A 327 8.63 -2.13 -17.28
N SER A 328 8.79 -0.85 -17.63
CA SER A 328 10.11 -0.24 -17.89
C SER A 328 10.98 -0.13 -16.64
N ILE A 329 10.38 -0.02 -15.45
CA ILE A 329 11.07 0.06 -14.15
C ILE A 329 11.11 -1.27 -13.38
N GLN A 330 10.50 -2.33 -13.91
CA GLN A 330 10.63 -3.67 -13.34
C GLN A 330 12.04 -4.23 -13.58
N ARG A 331 12.75 -4.55 -12.49
CA ARG A 331 14.13 -5.04 -12.58
C ARG A 331 14.18 -6.51 -13.04
N PRO A 332 15.35 -7.01 -13.49
CA PRO A 332 15.53 -8.43 -13.82
C PRO A 332 15.22 -9.41 -12.68
N THR A 333 15.27 -8.95 -11.42
CA THR A 333 14.86 -9.72 -10.24
C THR A 333 13.34 -9.82 -10.05
N GLY A 334 12.55 -9.12 -10.87
CA GLY A 334 11.09 -8.98 -10.75
C GLY A 334 10.63 -7.82 -9.87
N GLY A 335 11.51 -7.28 -9.03
CA GLY A 335 11.20 -6.21 -8.08
C GLY A 335 11.12 -4.81 -8.71
N VAL A 336 10.08 -4.07 -8.34
CA VAL A 336 9.84 -2.66 -8.68
C VAL A 336 10.23 -1.78 -7.48
N GLY A 337 10.76 -0.58 -7.72
CA GLY A 337 11.04 0.41 -6.66
C GLY A 337 10.03 1.56 -6.72
N GLY A 338 9.65 2.12 -5.56
CA GLY A 338 8.58 3.13 -5.45
C GLY A 338 8.80 4.38 -6.31
N ALA A 339 9.83 5.16 -6.00
CA ALA A 339 10.17 6.35 -6.80
C ALA A 339 11.05 6.02 -8.02
N VAL A 340 10.88 6.77 -9.11
CA VAL A 340 11.75 6.73 -10.29
C VAL A 340 13.21 6.96 -9.87
N GLY A 341 14.11 6.06 -10.29
CA GLY A 341 15.52 6.12 -9.94
C GLY A 341 15.91 5.48 -8.60
N SER A 342 14.96 4.91 -7.84
CA SER A 342 15.29 4.05 -6.70
C SER A 342 16.20 2.89 -7.13
N SER A 343 17.21 2.54 -6.32
CA SER A 343 18.19 1.50 -6.65
C SER A 343 17.72 0.09 -6.29
N SER A 344 16.98 -0.08 -5.19
CA SER A 344 16.41 -1.37 -4.76
C SER A 344 14.93 -1.54 -5.14
N GLY A 345 14.54 -2.78 -5.39
CA GLY A 345 13.12 -3.16 -5.36
C GLY A 345 12.64 -3.30 -3.93
N ASN A 346 11.34 -3.17 -3.71
CA ASN A 346 10.71 -3.49 -2.42
C ASN A 346 9.42 -4.29 -2.64
N ALA A 347 8.98 -5.03 -1.62
CA ALA A 347 7.82 -5.90 -1.66
C ALA A 347 6.48 -5.15 -1.77
N ASN A 348 6.36 -3.96 -1.18
CA ASN A 348 5.14 -3.14 -1.22
C ASN A 348 4.81 -2.73 -2.66
N THR A 349 5.72 -2.00 -3.30
CA THR A 349 5.60 -1.54 -4.68
C THR A 349 5.53 -2.70 -5.66
N THR A 350 6.30 -3.77 -5.44
CA THR A 350 6.23 -4.97 -6.30
C THR A 350 4.89 -5.68 -6.16
N GLY A 351 4.25 -5.65 -4.99
CA GLY A 351 2.87 -6.09 -4.78
C GLY A 351 1.88 -5.28 -5.60
N LEU A 352 1.85 -3.96 -5.42
CA LEU A 352 0.94 -3.08 -6.15
C LEU A 352 1.13 -3.19 -7.67
N ALA A 353 2.38 -3.16 -8.15
CA ALA A 353 2.70 -3.33 -9.57
C ALA A 353 2.33 -4.74 -10.07
N GLY A 354 2.56 -5.79 -9.28
CA GLY A 354 2.17 -7.17 -9.59
C GLY A 354 0.67 -7.33 -9.82
N GLN A 355 -0.16 -6.74 -8.95
CA GLN A 355 -1.61 -6.68 -9.14
C GLN A 355 -2.00 -5.89 -10.40
N ALA A 356 -1.41 -4.70 -10.61
CA ALA A 356 -1.68 -3.89 -11.79
C ALA A 356 -1.35 -4.64 -13.09
N PHE A 357 -0.19 -5.29 -13.15
CA PHE A 357 0.20 -6.15 -14.26
C PHE A 357 -0.81 -7.27 -14.51
N LEU A 358 -1.25 -7.96 -13.46
CA LEU A 358 -2.21 -9.05 -13.59
C LEU A 358 -3.57 -8.56 -14.10
N ALA A 359 -4.11 -7.49 -13.51
CA ALA A 359 -5.34 -6.85 -13.93
C ALA A 359 -5.27 -6.35 -15.39
N GLY A 360 -4.10 -5.87 -15.81
CA GLY A 360 -3.80 -5.43 -17.18
C GLY A 360 -3.36 -6.54 -18.15
N GLY A 361 -3.44 -7.82 -17.77
CA GLY A 361 -3.08 -8.97 -18.61
C GLY A 361 -1.58 -9.14 -18.89
N ARG A 362 -0.69 -8.38 -18.23
CA ARG A 362 0.78 -8.45 -18.34
C ARG A 362 1.33 -9.64 -17.53
N THR A 363 0.92 -10.87 -17.88
CA THR A 363 1.15 -12.07 -17.04
C THR A 363 2.62 -12.44 -16.82
N ALA A 364 3.54 -12.02 -17.70
CA ALA A 364 4.97 -12.28 -17.54
C ALA A 364 5.57 -11.39 -16.43
N GLN A 365 5.25 -10.10 -16.47
CA GLN A 365 5.62 -9.12 -15.46
C GLN A 365 5.01 -9.46 -14.09
N ALA A 366 3.74 -9.87 -14.05
CA ALA A 366 3.07 -10.34 -12.84
C ALA A 366 3.76 -11.58 -12.22
N ARG A 367 4.13 -12.58 -13.03
CA ARG A 367 4.88 -13.77 -12.56
C ARG A 367 6.29 -13.43 -12.06
N SER A 368 6.95 -12.46 -12.70
CA SER A 368 8.25 -11.96 -12.25
C SER A 368 8.14 -11.25 -10.89
N ALA A 369 7.13 -10.39 -10.73
CA ALA A 369 6.80 -9.75 -9.44
C ALA A 369 6.50 -10.79 -8.35
N ALA A 370 5.64 -11.78 -8.62
CA ALA A 370 5.34 -12.85 -7.66
C ALA A 370 6.60 -13.63 -7.24
N SER A 371 7.52 -13.90 -8.18
CA SER A 371 8.78 -14.61 -7.91
C SER A 371 9.71 -13.79 -6.99
N TYR A 372 9.76 -12.47 -7.17
CA TYR A 372 10.46 -11.55 -6.25
C TYR A 372 9.86 -11.58 -4.83
N LEU A 373 8.52 -11.55 -4.72
CA LEU A 373 7.83 -11.55 -3.43
C LEU A 373 8.00 -12.87 -2.66
N VAL A 374 7.92 -14.02 -3.35
CA VAL A 374 8.18 -15.34 -2.73
C VAL A 374 9.62 -15.46 -2.24
N ALA A 375 10.59 -14.87 -2.96
CA ALA A 375 12.00 -14.88 -2.53
C ALA A 375 12.26 -14.08 -1.24
N LEU A 376 11.35 -13.19 -0.85
CA LEU A 376 11.41 -12.41 0.39
C LEU A 376 10.57 -13.01 1.54
N GLN A 377 9.90 -14.15 1.33
CA GLN A 377 9.04 -14.76 2.35
C GLN A 377 9.84 -15.59 3.36
N TYR A 378 9.56 -15.39 4.65
CA TYR A 378 10.23 -16.06 5.76
C TYR A 378 9.79 -17.53 5.90
N GLY A 379 10.65 -18.45 5.46
CA GLY A 379 10.42 -19.91 5.54
C GLY A 379 10.73 -20.55 6.90
N CYS A 380 10.81 -21.88 6.92
CA CYS A 380 10.96 -22.69 8.14
C CYS A 380 12.24 -22.46 8.95
N SER A 381 13.29 -21.88 8.35
CA SER A 381 14.54 -21.51 9.03
C SER A 381 14.35 -20.39 10.06
N PHE A 382 13.28 -19.60 9.96
CA PHE A 382 13.01 -18.49 10.86
C PHE A 382 12.18 -18.92 12.09
N PRO A 383 12.21 -18.14 13.19
CA PRO A 383 11.33 -18.32 14.34
C PRO A 383 9.84 -18.29 13.95
N ALA A 384 9.03 -19.08 14.65
CA ALA A 384 7.60 -19.26 14.32
C ALA A 384 6.83 -17.93 14.21
N ALA A 385 7.18 -16.92 15.01
CA ALA A 385 6.54 -15.61 15.00
C ALA A 385 6.56 -14.93 13.62
N VAL A 386 7.68 -14.99 12.89
CA VAL A 386 7.85 -14.29 11.60
C VAL A 386 7.55 -15.14 10.37
N ARG A 387 7.37 -16.47 10.51
CA ARG A 387 7.12 -17.36 9.36
C ARG A 387 5.94 -16.87 8.54
N GLY A 388 6.08 -16.93 7.22
CA GLY A 388 5.09 -16.47 6.25
C GLY A 388 5.03 -14.96 6.01
N GLY A 389 5.58 -14.15 6.92
CA GLY A 389 5.84 -12.74 6.66
C GLY A 389 6.80 -12.56 5.49
N ILE A 390 6.69 -11.42 4.81
CA ILE A 390 7.47 -11.07 3.62
C ILE A 390 8.30 -9.85 3.97
N ALA A 391 9.63 -9.92 3.80
CA ALA A 391 10.53 -8.81 4.07
C ALA A 391 10.23 -7.60 3.15
N TYR A 392 10.56 -6.39 3.61
CA TYR A 392 10.41 -5.18 2.79
C TYR A 392 11.28 -5.22 1.53
N ASP A 393 12.54 -5.64 1.65
CA ASP A 393 13.47 -5.87 0.54
C ASP A 393 14.54 -6.91 0.94
N GLN A 394 15.53 -7.13 0.08
CA GLN A 394 16.60 -8.10 0.35
C GLN A 394 17.42 -7.72 1.60
N ALA A 395 17.66 -6.43 1.85
CA ALA A 395 18.43 -6.00 3.03
C ALA A 395 17.65 -6.25 4.32
N ALA A 396 16.32 -6.04 4.30
CA ALA A 396 15.44 -6.41 5.41
C ALA A 396 15.39 -7.94 5.62
N TYR A 397 15.40 -8.74 4.54
CA TYR A 397 15.47 -10.20 4.63
C TYR A 397 16.80 -10.66 5.26
N ASP A 398 17.92 -10.14 4.77
CA ASP A 398 19.26 -10.48 5.27
C ASP A 398 19.44 -10.04 6.74
N ALA A 399 18.87 -8.90 7.14
CA ALA A 399 18.81 -8.48 8.53
C ALA A 399 18.01 -9.46 9.40
N LYS A 400 16.84 -9.94 8.93
CA LYS A 400 16.05 -10.95 9.63
C LYS A 400 16.80 -12.28 9.77
N VAL A 401 17.63 -12.65 8.79
CA VAL A 401 18.51 -13.82 8.88
C VAL A 401 19.59 -13.60 9.96
N ALA A 402 20.17 -12.40 10.03
CA ALA A 402 21.17 -12.05 11.04
C ALA A 402 20.60 -12.04 12.48
N ASP A 403 19.34 -11.65 12.67
CA ASP A 403 18.62 -11.74 13.96
C ASP A 403 18.43 -13.20 14.44
N GLY A 404 18.50 -14.18 13.54
CA GLY A 404 18.48 -15.61 13.85
C GLY A 404 17.29 -16.03 14.73
N SER A 405 17.58 -16.61 15.90
CA SER A 405 16.55 -17.05 16.86
C SER A 405 15.84 -15.91 17.59
N THR A 406 16.36 -14.68 17.51
CA THR A 406 15.75 -13.48 18.13
C THR A 406 14.90 -12.66 17.16
N ALA A 407 14.76 -13.10 15.91
CA ALA A 407 13.94 -12.45 14.90
C ALA A 407 12.46 -12.35 15.32
N VAL A 408 11.93 -11.12 15.36
CA VAL A 408 10.53 -10.79 15.68
C VAL A 408 9.85 -10.03 14.53
N PRO A 409 8.50 -10.03 14.45
CA PRO A 409 7.75 -9.20 13.50
C PRO A 409 8.02 -7.70 13.71
N THR A 410 8.08 -6.94 12.61
CA THR A 410 8.27 -5.48 12.62
C THR A 410 7.21 -4.77 11.79
N ASP A 411 7.06 -3.45 11.96
CA ASP A 411 6.12 -2.66 11.15
C ASP A 411 6.40 -2.73 9.62
N PRO A 412 7.67 -2.66 9.16
CA PRO A 412 7.99 -2.99 7.77
C PRO A 412 7.44 -4.35 7.33
N ASP A 413 7.69 -5.43 8.07
CA ASP A 413 7.22 -6.78 7.73
C ASP A 413 5.69 -6.84 7.61
N ARG A 414 4.95 -6.14 8.47
CA ARG A 414 3.48 -6.03 8.41
C ARG A 414 3.03 -5.39 7.10
N ARG A 415 3.60 -4.22 6.78
CA ARG A 415 3.23 -3.39 5.62
C ARG A 415 3.61 -4.05 4.29
N SER A 416 4.77 -4.71 4.22
CA SER A 416 5.20 -5.47 3.04
C SER A 416 4.35 -6.72 2.87
N SER A 417 4.07 -7.47 3.93
CA SER A 417 3.27 -8.72 3.82
C SER A 417 1.87 -8.46 3.30
N SER A 418 1.15 -7.45 3.81
CA SER A 418 -0.22 -7.16 3.34
C SER A 418 -0.24 -6.71 1.88
N GLN A 419 0.68 -5.83 1.45
CA GLN A 419 0.74 -5.35 0.06
C GLN A 419 1.29 -6.38 -0.92
N ALA A 420 2.22 -7.25 -0.49
CA ALA A 420 2.74 -8.35 -1.30
C ALA A 420 1.71 -9.47 -1.49
N LEU A 421 0.99 -9.85 -0.42
CA LEU A 421 0.01 -10.93 -0.46
C LEU A 421 -1.12 -10.64 -1.45
N LEU A 422 -1.54 -9.38 -1.56
CA LEU A 422 -2.47 -8.89 -2.59
C LEU A 422 -2.07 -9.26 -4.03
N ALA A 423 -0.77 -9.30 -4.35
CA ALA A 423 -0.27 -9.76 -5.65
C ALA A 423 -0.13 -11.27 -5.75
N LEU A 424 0.38 -11.91 -4.69
CA LEU A 424 0.58 -13.36 -4.64
C LEU A 424 -0.75 -14.11 -4.80
N ALA A 425 -1.81 -13.61 -4.16
CA ALA A 425 -3.16 -14.14 -4.27
C ALA A 425 -3.75 -14.09 -5.70
N GLY A 426 -3.20 -13.25 -6.58
CA GLY A 426 -3.64 -13.17 -7.96
C GLY A 426 -5.03 -12.54 -8.17
N VAL A 427 -5.53 -11.75 -7.22
CA VAL A 427 -6.83 -11.07 -7.31
C VAL A 427 -6.62 -9.56 -7.47
N PRO A 428 -7.10 -8.92 -8.57
CA PRO A 428 -7.11 -7.46 -8.69
C PRO A 428 -7.92 -6.80 -7.58
N LEU A 429 -7.52 -5.63 -7.09
CA LEU A 429 -8.22 -4.94 -6.00
C LEU A 429 -9.70 -4.63 -6.30
N GLY A 430 -10.02 -4.45 -7.60
CA GLY A 430 -11.40 -4.33 -8.10
C GLY A 430 -12.30 -5.55 -7.85
N SER A 431 -11.71 -6.72 -7.56
CA SER A 431 -12.39 -8.03 -7.50
C SER A 431 -12.21 -8.77 -6.17
N VAL A 432 -11.47 -8.20 -5.21
CA VAL A 432 -11.27 -8.78 -3.86
C VAL A 432 -12.61 -8.99 -3.14
N THR A 433 -12.80 -10.14 -2.48
CA THR A 433 -13.99 -10.43 -1.67
C THR A 433 -13.75 -11.59 -0.70
N ALA A 434 -14.35 -11.51 0.50
CA ALA A 434 -14.46 -12.61 1.45
C ALA A 434 -15.38 -13.77 1.00
N THR A 435 -16.07 -13.66 -0.14
CA THR A 435 -17.09 -14.63 -0.55
C THR A 435 -16.49 -16.00 -0.84
N GLY A 436 -16.78 -16.98 0.02
CA GLY A 436 -16.30 -18.36 -0.13
C GLY A 436 -14.87 -18.59 0.37
N ALA A 437 -14.30 -17.62 1.09
CA ALA A 437 -13.00 -17.73 1.73
C ALA A 437 -13.04 -18.59 3.01
N ASP A 438 -11.92 -19.22 3.35
CA ASP A 438 -11.76 -20.08 4.54
C ASP A 438 -11.65 -19.25 5.83
N ALA A 439 -12.13 -19.83 6.94
CA ALA A 439 -12.20 -19.15 8.25
C ALA A 439 -10.82 -18.89 8.89
N GLU A 440 -9.92 -19.86 8.81
CA GLU A 440 -8.57 -19.82 9.39
C GLU A 440 -7.54 -20.04 8.26
N ALA A 441 -6.40 -19.37 8.33
CA ALA A 441 -5.31 -19.55 7.38
C ALA A 441 -4.36 -20.69 7.82
N PRO A 442 -3.91 -21.55 6.89
CA PRO A 442 -3.11 -22.72 7.21
C PRO A 442 -1.64 -22.34 7.48
N SER A 443 -1.16 -22.66 8.67
CA SER A 443 0.23 -22.41 9.09
C SER A 443 1.29 -23.08 8.20
N LEU A 444 2.51 -22.54 8.15
CA LEU A 444 3.58 -23.09 7.31
C LEU A 444 3.95 -24.54 7.70
N THR A 445 3.81 -25.47 6.76
CA THR A 445 4.28 -26.86 6.90
C THR A 445 5.81 -26.90 7.01
N CYS A 446 6.31 -27.07 8.23
CA CYS A 446 7.73 -27.30 8.49
C CYS A 446 7.98 -28.75 8.89
N ALA A 447 9.06 -29.34 8.38
CA ALA A 447 9.52 -30.65 8.83
C ALA A 447 9.82 -30.60 10.34
N THR A 448 9.08 -31.37 11.12
CA THR A 448 9.37 -31.55 12.55
C THR A 448 10.76 -32.17 12.67
N ALA A 449 11.66 -31.53 13.42
CA ALA A 449 12.94 -32.14 13.76
C ALA A 449 12.68 -33.40 14.59
N THR A 450 12.76 -34.57 13.97
CA THR A 450 12.75 -35.84 14.69
C THR A 450 13.90 -35.80 15.68
N PRO A 451 13.67 -35.98 16.99
CA PRO A 451 14.76 -36.07 17.94
C PRO A 451 15.57 -37.33 17.60
N THR A 452 16.75 -37.15 17.01
CA THR A 452 17.69 -38.24 16.76
C THR A 452 18.14 -38.78 18.11
N THR A 453 17.46 -39.81 18.58
CA THR A 453 17.94 -40.66 19.67
C THR A 453 19.13 -41.45 19.14
N THR A 454 20.32 -40.82 19.16
CA THR A 454 21.59 -41.51 18.95
C THR A 454 21.62 -42.70 19.90
N PRO A 455 21.65 -43.95 19.42
CA PRO A 455 21.75 -45.09 20.31
C PRO A 455 23.09 -45.00 21.05
N THR A 456 23.05 -44.90 22.37
CA THR A 456 24.26 -45.09 23.18
C THR A 456 24.77 -46.49 22.93
N ALA A 457 25.88 -46.61 22.19
CA ALA A 457 26.50 -47.89 21.93
C ALA A 457 27.01 -48.47 23.25
N THR A 458 26.32 -49.48 23.78
CA THR A 458 26.82 -50.28 24.90
C THR A 458 28.05 -51.04 24.43
N THR A 459 29.20 -50.77 25.05
CA THR A 459 30.45 -51.46 24.76
C THR A 459 30.38 -52.91 25.26
N GLU A 460 30.34 -53.87 24.34
CA GLU A 460 30.47 -55.29 24.66
C GLU A 460 31.91 -55.76 24.34
N PRO A 461 32.62 -56.46 25.26
CA PRO A 461 34.03 -56.81 25.08
C PRO A 461 34.20 -58.09 24.25
N THR A 462 34.53 -57.94 22.96
CA THR A 462 34.93 -59.07 22.12
C THR A 462 36.40 -59.43 22.36
N SER A 463 36.69 -60.70 22.58
CA SER A 463 38.04 -61.22 22.85
C SER A 463 38.83 -61.52 21.57
N ASP A 464 40.14 -61.26 21.59
CA ASP A 464 41.09 -61.66 20.54
C ASP A 464 41.11 -63.18 20.31
N PRO A 465 41.53 -63.59 19.10
CA PRO A 465 42.63 -64.54 19.05
C PRO A 465 43.79 -64.14 18.11
N THR A 466 45.00 -64.31 18.64
CA THR A 466 46.31 -64.12 17.98
C THR A 466 46.52 -65.00 16.74
N THR A 467 47.15 -64.46 15.69
CA THR A 467 48.13 -65.19 14.84
C THR A 467 49.14 -64.22 14.19
N THR A 468 50.25 -64.75 13.66
CA THR A 468 51.56 -64.07 13.66
C THR A 468 52.24 -64.04 12.27
N ALA A 469 53.07 -63.00 12.08
CA ALA A 469 54.16 -62.84 11.10
C ALA A 469 53.85 -62.42 9.64
N GLY A 470 54.60 -61.39 9.20
CA GLY A 470 54.71 -60.91 7.82
C GLY A 470 55.50 -59.59 7.79
N ALA A 471 56.83 -59.65 7.70
CA ALA A 471 57.70 -58.49 7.91
C ALA A 471 57.89 -57.60 6.66
N GLY A 472 58.14 -56.29 6.87
CA GLY A 472 58.70 -55.43 5.81
C GLY A 472 58.63 -53.92 6.03
N GLY A 473 59.73 -53.31 6.49
CA GLY A 473 60.08 -51.92 6.13
C GLY A 473 59.73 -50.79 7.11
N SER A 474 60.75 -50.31 7.82
CA SER A 474 60.89 -48.87 8.17
C SER A 474 62.03 -48.29 7.30
N PRO A 475 62.06 -46.96 7.09
CA PRO A 475 62.82 -46.13 8.03
C PRO A 475 62.12 -44.83 8.44
N SER A 476 62.60 -44.26 9.55
CA SER A 476 62.11 -43.05 10.21
C SER A 476 62.28 -41.76 9.42
N SER A 477 61.38 -40.80 9.65
CA SER A 477 61.75 -39.38 9.80
C SER A 477 60.81 -38.65 10.76
N THR A 478 61.29 -37.53 11.29
CA THR A 478 60.83 -36.85 12.53
C THR A 478 59.56 -35.99 12.38
N PRO A 479 58.85 -35.69 13.49
CA PRO A 479 57.64 -34.88 13.49
C PRO A 479 57.94 -33.39 13.23
N VAL A 480 57.06 -32.69 12.51
CA VAL A 480 57.15 -31.24 12.28
C VAL A 480 55.85 -30.54 12.67
N ALA A 481 55.98 -29.66 13.66
CA ALA A 481 55.16 -28.49 13.99
C ALA A 481 53.62 -28.63 14.01
N ALA A 482 53.05 -28.44 15.21
CA ALA A 482 51.70 -27.91 15.35
C ALA A 482 51.61 -26.52 14.68
N ALA A 483 50.56 -26.31 13.89
CA ALA A 483 50.20 -24.97 13.41
C ALA A 483 49.56 -24.17 14.57
N PRO A 484 49.88 -22.88 14.72
CA PRO A 484 49.38 -22.08 15.84
C PRO A 484 47.91 -21.67 15.65
N ALA A 485 47.22 -21.46 16.77
CA ALA A 485 45.95 -20.74 16.79
C ALA A 485 46.18 -19.29 16.34
N GLY A 486 45.83 -18.99 15.09
CA GLY A 486 45.95 -17.67 14.49
C GLY A 486 44.81 -16.73 14.89
N ALA A 487 45.17 -15.71 15.67
CA ALA A 487 44.44 -14.49 16.03
C ALA A 487 43.02 -14.24 15.45
N LEU A 488 42.10 -13.89 16.35
CA LEU A 488 40.86 -13.20 16.03
C LEU A 488 41.14 -11.94 15.19
N ALA A 489 40.38 -11.73 14.10
CA ALA A 489 40.42 -10.49 13.35
C ALA A 489 39.76 -9.37 14.15
N GLN A 490 40.58 -8.57 14.84
CA GLN A 490 40.14 -7.45 15.66
C GLN A 490 39.85 -6.22 14.80
N THR A 491 38.71 -6.20 14.10
CA THR A 491 38.20 -5.01 13.38
C THR A 491 37.47 -4.06 14.33
N GLY A 492 38.20 -3.52 15.31
CA GLY A 492 37.71 -2.41 16.13
C GLY A 492 37.85 -1.10 15.37
N THR A 493 36.76 -0.56 14.85
CA THR A 493 36.73 0.81 14.33
C THR A 493 36.87 1.79 15.50
N ASP A 494 37.88 2.65 15.48
CA ASP A 494 38.09 3.67 16.51
C ASP A 494 36.91 4.66 16.54
N PRO A 495 36.08 4.68 17.61
CA PRO A 495 34.89 5.51 17.67
C PRO A 495 35.20 6.99 17.92
N LEU A 496 36.46 7.37 18.19
CA LEU A 496 36.83 8.77 18.45
C LEU A 496 36.40 9.70 17.32
N LEU A 497 36.62 9.32 16.06
CA LEU A 497 36.31 10.18 14.92
C LEU A 497 34.79 10.46 14.77
N PRO A 498 33.89 9.46 14.71
CA PRO A 498 32.46 9.73 14.65
C PRO A 498 31.91 10.40 15.92
N VAL A 499 32.46 10.13 17.10
CA VAL A 499 32.06 10.81 18.36
C VAL A 499 32.44 12.29 18.34
N LEU A 500 33.63 12.64 17.85
CA LEU A 500 34.06 14.03 17.71
C LEU A 500 33.24 14.80 16.66
N VAL A 501 32.87 14.15 15.55
CA VAL A 501 31.94 14.72 14.56
C VAL A 501 30.55 14.95 15.15
N GLY A 502 30.02 13.99 15.93
CA GLY A 502 28.74 14.14 16.63
C GLY A 502 28.73 15.30 17.63
N LEU A 503 29.80 15.45 18.42
CA LEU A 503 29.98 16.58 19.34
C LEU A 503 30.07 17.93 18.62
N ALA A 504 30.79 17.99 17.49
CA ALA A 504 30.87 19.21 16.68
C ALA A 504 29.49 19.63 16.14
N LEU A 505 28.71 18.68 15.62
CA LEU A 505 27.35 18.93 15.11
C LEU A 505 26.40 19.40 16.21
N LEU A 506 26.48 18.82 17.42
CA LEU A 506 25.69 19.26 18.57
C LEU A 506 26.03 20.69 19.01
N LEU A 507 27.31 21.08 18.97
CA LEU A 507 27.74 22.45 19.28
C LEU A 507 27.25 23.46 18.23
N VAL A 508 27.31 23.12 16.94
CA VAL A 508 26.79 23.96 15.85
C VAL A 508 25.28 24.12 15.95
N GLY A 509 24.54 23.03 16.20
CA GLY A 509 23.09 23.07 16.41
C GLY A 509 22.69 23.91 17.64
N GLY A 510 23.42 23.75 18.75
CA GLY A 510 23.21 24.57 19.95
C GLY A 510 23.41 26.07 19.70
N LEU A 511 24.47 26.44 18.97
CA LEU A 511 24.72 27.83 18.59
C LEU A 511 23.64 28.39 17.67
N ALA A 512 23.12 27.61 16.71
CA ALA A 512 22.01 28.01 15.85
C ALA A 512 20.71 28.28 16.63
N VAL A 513 20.40 27.44 17.64
CA VAL A 513 19.22 27.64 18.52
C VAL A 513 19.39 28.88 19.42
N VAL A 514 20.60 29.17 19.90
CA VAL A 514 20.87 30.40 20.68
C VAL A 514 20.79 31.65 19.79
N ALA A 515 21.29 31.57 18.55
CA ALA A 515 21.24 32.67 17.59
C ALA A 515 19.81 33.01 17.14
N SER A 516 18.97 32.01 16.86
CA SER A 516 17.56 32.22 16.51
C SER A 516 16.75 32.80 17.67
N ARG A 517 16.94 32.31 18.90
CA ARG A 517 16.31 32.87 20.11
C ARG A 517 16.71 34.33 20.38
N ARG A 518 17.94 34.75 20.03
CA ARG A 518 18.36 36.16 20.16
C ARG A 518 17.77 37.07 19.09
N ARG A 519 17.42 36.57 17.89
CA ARG A 519 16.78 37.37 16.84
C ARG A 519 15.29 37.63 17.13
N GLY A 520 14.62 36.76 17.88
CA GLY A 520 13.22 36.93 18.29
C GLY A 520 12.97 37.92 19.45
N ALA A 521 14.00 38.63 19.94
CA ALA A 521 13.88 39.55 21.08
C ALA A 521 13.87 41.05 20.69
N HIS A 522 13.92 41.36 19.39
CA HIS A 522 13.89 42.72 18.84
C HIS A 522 12.94 42.85 17.62
N ALA A 523 11.87 42.06 17.61
CA ALA A 523 10.75 42.13 16.67
C ALA A 523 9.44 42.34 17.46
#